data_AF-A0A7M3XW15-F1
#
_entry.id   AF-A0A7M3XW15-F1
#
_cell.length_a   1.000
_cell.length_b   1.000
_cell.length_c   1.000
_cell.angle_alpha   90.00
_cell.angle_beta   90.00
_cell.angle_gamma   90.00
#
_symmetry.space_group_name_H-M   'P 1'
#
loop_
_entity.id
_entity.type
_entity.pdbx_description
1 polymer ?
#
loop_
_entity_poly.entity_id
_entity_poly.type
_entity_poly.pdbx_seq_one_letter_code
_entity_poly.pdbx_strand_id
1 'polypeptide(L)' 'MSGSIVLFGPPGAGKGTQAGRIVDLTGKPQVSTGDMLRTAVKAGTKMGAEAKVYMDAGLLVPDSVII' A
#
# COMPACT_ATOMS: atom_id res chain seq x y z
N MET A 1 -9.30 22.48 -3.48
CA MET A 1 -8.59 21.82 -2.36
C MET A 1 -7.37 21.07 -2.87
N SER A 2 -6.16 21.52 -2.54
CA SER A 2 -4.86 20.96 -3.02
C SER A 2 -4.26 19.88 -2.11
N GLY A 3 -4.98 19.36 -1.12
CA GLY A 3 -4.43 18.43 -0.13
C GLY A 3 -4.42 16.96 -0.58
N SER A 4 -3.50 16.20 0.01
CA SER A 4 -3.46 14.73 0.00
C SER A 4 -4.24 14.16 1.19
N ILE A 5 -4.80 12.96 1.03
CA ILE A 5 -5.52 12.24 2.10
C ILE A 5 -4.71 10.99 2.44
N VAL A 6 -4.43 10.80 3.72
CA VAL A 6 -3.75 9.58 4.21
C VAL A 6 -4.73 8.79 5.07
N LEU A 7 -4.90 7.50 4.76
CA LEU A 7 -5.80 6.59 5.46
C LEU A 7 -5.01 5.61 6.33
N PHE A 8 -5.20 5.69 7.64
CA PHE A 8 -4.59 4.78 8.61
C PHE A 8 -5.61 3.79 9.18
N GLY A 9 -5.12 2.64 9.63
CA GLY A 9 -5.94 1.60 10.26
C GLY A 9 -5.31 0.21 10.13
N PRO A 10 -5.68 -0.75 10.99
CA PRO A 10 -5.10 -2.10 10.96
C PRO A 10 -5.44 -2.85 9.67
N PRO A 11 -4.76 -3.98 9.38
CA PRO A 11 -5.19 -4.92 8.34
C PRO A 11 -6.66 -5.32 8.55
N GLY A 12 -7.45 -5.38 7.47
CA GLY A 12 -8.88 -5.71 7.55
C GLY A 12 -9.82 -4.57 7.97
N ALA A 13 -9.31 -3.39 8.38
CA ALA A 13 -10.14 -2.26 8.82
C ALA A 13 -10.99 -1.57 7.73
N GLY A 14 -11.01 -2.08 6.50
CA GLY A 14 -11.79 -1.51 5.40
C GLY A 14 -11.18 -0.26 4.72
N LYS A 15 -9.88 0.00 4.91
CA LYS A 15 -9.19 1.15 4.28
C LYS A 15 -9.38 1.21 2.77
N GLY A 16 -9.26 0.08 2.06
CA GLY A 16 -9.46 0.02 0.60
C GLY A 16 -10.89 0.37 0.19
N THR A 17 -11.88 -0.10 0.93
CA THR A 17 -13.30 0.24 0.72
C THR A 17 -13.54 1.74 0.89
N GLN A 18 -12.96 2.36 1.93
CA GLN A 18 -13.11 3.81 2.14
C GLN A 18 -12.31 4.62 1.11
N ALA A 19 -11.12 4.15 0.72
CA ALA A 19 -10.31 4.77 -0.32
C ALA A 19 -11.07 4.86 -1.65
N GLY A 20 -11.73 3.78 -2.07
CA GLY A 20 -12.57 3.78 -3.29
C GLY A 20 -13.66 4.84 -3.24
N ARG A 21 -14.38 4.95 -2.12
CA ARG A 21 -15.41 6.00 -1.93
C ARG A 21 -14.81 7.41 -1.99
N ILE A 22 -13.63 7.62 -1.45
CA ILE A 22 -12.93 8.92 -1.50
C ILE A 22 -12.52 9.26 -2.95
N VAL A 23 -12.05 8.27 -3.71
CA VAL A 23 -11.75 8.43 -5.14
C VAL A 23 -13.01 8.88 -5.88
N ASP A 24 -14.13 8.19 -5.69
CA ASP A 24 -15.41 8.51 -6.35
C ASP A 24 -15.91 9.93 -6.00
N LEU A 25 -15.76 10.34 -4.74
CA LEU A 25 -16.22 11.64 -4.24
C LEU A 25 -15.30 12.82 -4.64
N THR A 26 -14.01 12.57 -4.84
CA THR A 26 -13.01 13.65 -4.97
C THR A 26 -12.26 13.66 -6.29
N GLY A 27 -12.35 12.59 -7.08
CA GLY A 27 -11.55 12.38 -8.30
C GLY A 27 -10.05 12.19 -8.03
N LYS A 28 -9.63 12.06 -6.76
CA LYS A 28 -8.22 11.89 -6.39
C LYS A 28 -7.79 10.44 -6.63
N PRO A 29 -6.62 10.20 -7.25
CA PRO A 29 -6.13 8.84 -7.44
C PRO A 29 -5.76 8.21 -6.09
N GLN A 30 -6.00 6.90 -5.97
CA GLN A 30 -5.55 6.11 -4.83
C GLN A 30 -4.11 5.64 -5.06
N VAL A 31 -3.26 5.81 -4.05
CA VAL A 31 -1.93 5.20 -3.97
C VAL A 31 -1.90 4.25 -2.78
N SER A 32 -1.50 3.00 -3.01
CA SER A 32 -1.48 1.93 -2.00
C SER A 32 -0.12 1.23 -2.01
N THR A 33 0.72 1.54 -1.02
CA THR A 33 2.03 0.90 -0.86
C THR A 33 1.89 -0.61 -0.74
N GLY A 34 0.85 -1.09 -0.07
CA GLY A 34 0.56 -2.52 0.03
C GLY A 34 0.29 -3.19 -1.33
N ASP A 35 -0.43 -2.54 -2.24
CA ASP A 35 -0.68 -3.09 -3.58
C ASP A 35 0.58 -3.04 -4.45
N MET A 36 1.36 -1.95 -4.34
CA MET A 36 2.65 -1.81 -5.03
C MET A 36 3.61 -2.94 -4.64
N LEU A 37 3.76 -3.20 -3.33
CA LEU A 37 4.61 -4.28 -2.81
C LEU A 37 4.08 -5.66 -3.23
N ARG A 38 2.77 -5.93 -3.11
CA ARG A 38 2.18 -7.20 -3.58
C ARG A 38 2.41 -7.43 -5.08
N THR A 39 2.35 -6.38 -5.88
CA THR A 39 2.63 -6.44 -7.32
C THR A 39 4.10 -6.75 -7.57
N ALA A 40 5.02 -6.09 -6.86
CA ALA A 40 6.46 -6.32 -6.95
C ALA A 40 6.85 -7.76 -6.56
N VAL A 41 6.20 -8.33 -5.53
CA VAL A 41 6.33 -9.74 -5.13
C VAL A 41 5.85 -10.66 -6.25
N LYS A 42 4.66 -10.41 -6.80
CA LYS A 42 4.08 -11.22 -7.89
C LYS A 42 4.94 -11.17 -9.16
N ALA A 43 5.56 -10.03 -9.44
CA ALA A 43 6.46 -9.83 -10.57
C ALA A 43 7.87 -10.40 -10.36
N GLY A 44 8.19 -10.93 -9.18
CA GLY A 44 9.50 -11.53 -8.90
C GLY A 44 10.66 -10.52 -8.91
N THR A 45 10.38 -9.24 -8.67
CA THR A 45 11.42 -8.19 -8.64
C THR A 45 12.34 -8.36 -7.44
N LYS A 46 13.56 -7.80 -7.50
CA LYS A 46 14.51 -7.80 -6.36
C LYS A 46 13.88 -7.18 -5.11
N MET A 47 13.29 -6.00 -5.24
CA MET A 47 12.57 -5.33 -4.16
C MET A 47 11.40 -6.18 -3.65
N GLY A 48 10.64 -6.82 -4.55
CA GLY A 48 9.56 -7.72 -4.19
C GLY A 48 10.03 -8.91 -3.36
N ALA A 49 11.15 -9.53 -3.70
CA ALA A 49 11.74 -10.63 -2.93
C ALA A 49 12.15 -10.20 -1.52
N GLU A 50 12.79 -9.04 -1.39
CA GLU A 50 13.18 -8.47 -0.09
C GLU A 50 11.95 -8.10 0.76
N ALA A 51 10.95 -7.43 0.16
CA ALA A 51 9.72 -7.06 0.84
C ALA A 51 8.91 -8.28 1.32
N LYS A 52 8.93 -9.38 0.54
CA LYS A 52 8.19 -10.61 0.86
C LYS A 52 8.56 -11.17 2.24
N VAL A 53 9.84 -11.12 2.62
CA VAL A 53 10.34 -11.64 3.90
C VAL A 53 9.62 -10.97 5.08
N TYR A 54 9.47 -9.65 5.04
CA TYR A 54 8.80 -8.88 6.09
C TYR A 54 7.28 -9.05 6.03
N MET A 55 6.71 -9.04 4.81
CA MET A 55 5.27 -9.17 4.61
C MET A 55 4.73 -10.52 5.10
N ASP A 56 5.42 -11.62 4.81
CA ASP A 56 5.04 -12.97 5.26
C ASP A 56 5.11 -13.08 6.79
N ALA A 57 6.05 -12.38 7.42
CA ALA A 57 6.21 -12.32 8.87
C ALA A 57 5.22 -11.36 9.57
N GLY A 58 4.37 -10.65 8.81
CA GLY A 58 3.47 -9.64 9.35
C GLY A 58 4.19 -8.39 9.89
N LEU A 59 5.43 -8.17 9.48
CA LEU A 59 6.26 -7.04 9.88
C LEU A 59 6.14 -5.86 8.92
N LEU A 60 6.51 -4.68 9.39
CA LEU A 60 6.63 -3.50 8.54
C LEU A 60 7.83 -3.67 7.60
N VAL A 61 7.61 -3.41 6.31
CA VAL A 61 8.70 -3.35 5.32
C VAL A 61 9.52 -2.08 5.59
N PRO A 62 10.84 -2.17 5.78
CA PRO A 62 11.66 -1.01 6.12
C PRO A 62 11.81 -0.04 4.94
N ASP A 63 12.02 1.24 5.23
CA ASP A 63 12.19 2.29 4.22
C ASP A 63 13.32 2.00 3.24
N SER A 64 14.39 1.35 3.69
CA SER A 64 15.53 0.95 2.84
C SER A 64 15.18 -0.04 1.72
N VAL A 65 14.01 -0.68 1.78
CA VAL A 65 13.50 -1.57 0.73
C VAL A 65 12.55 -0.81 -0.22
N ILE A 66 11.97 0.31 0.23
CA ILE A 66 10.98 1.09 -0.52
C ILE A 66 11.60 2.29 -1.26
N ILE A 67 12.65 2.91 -0.70
CA ILE A 67 13.34 4.12 -1.22
C ILE A 67 14.55 3.74 -2.06
#